data_AF-A0A945FTI9-F1
#
_entry.id   AF-A0A945FTI9-F1
#
_cell.length_a   1.000
_cell.length_b   1.000
_cell.length_c   1.000
_cell.angle_alpha   90.00
_cell.angle_beta   90.00
_cell.angle_gamma   90.00
#
_symmetry.space_group_name_H-M   'P 1'
#
loop_
_entity.id
_entity.type
_entity.pdbx_description
1 polymer ?
#
loop_
_entity_poly.entity_id
_entity_poly.type
_entity_poly.pdbx_seq_one_letter_code
_entity_poly.pdbx_strand_id
1 'polypeptide(L)' 'DPRFYRPAEVEILIANPAKAREKLGWDPKVNFKELALSMIRHDYDNLKKGI' A
#
# COMPACT_ATOMS: atom_id res chain seq x y z
N ASP A 1 7.61 -18.02 -11.80
CA ASP A 1 7.52 -19.31 -11.09
C ASP A 1 6.07 -19.51 -10.65
N PRO A 2 5.41 -20.61 -11.04
CA PRO A 2 4.01 -20.89 -10.74
C PRO A 2 3.65 -20.79 -9.25
N ARG A 3 4.63 -20.99 -8.35
CA ARG A 3 4.43 -20.89 -6.90
C ARG A 3 4.03 -19.49 -6.42
N PHE A 4 4.22 -18.45 -7.23
CA PHE A 4 3.86 -17.06 -6.89
C PHE A 4 2.48 -16.63 -7.39
N TYR A 5 1.78 -17.48 -8.16
CA TYR A 5 0.45 -17.17 -8.67
C TYR A 5 -0.63 -17.75 -7.77
N ARG A 6 -1.72 -17.01 -7.60
CA ARG A 6 -2.89 -17.52 -6.87
C ARG A 6 -3.76 -18.35 -7.82
N PRO A 7 -4.41 -19.42 -7.31
CA PRO A 7 -5.36 -20.21 -8.11
C PRO A 7 -6.54 -19.39 -8.67
N ALA A 8 -6.87 -18.27 -8.02
CA ALA A 8 -7.82 -17.28 -8.51
C ALA A 8 -7.23 -15.88 -8.27
N GLU A 9 -7.01 -15.14 -9.35
CA GLU A 9 -6.48 -13.78 -9.32
C GLU A 9 -7.61 -12.76 -9.29
N VAL A 10 -7.31 -11.61 -8.70
CA VAL A 10 -8.17 -10.43 -8.76
C VAL A 10 -7.46 -9.41 -9.64
N GLU A 11 -8.00 -9.19 -10.83
CA GLU A 11 -7.33 -8.36 -11.85
C GLU A 11 -7.17 -6.90 -11.41
N ILE A 12 -8.24 -6.30 -10.86
CA ILE A 12 -8.27 -4.88 -10.48
C ILE A 12 -9.12 -4.70 -9.22
N LEU A 13 -8.60 -3.88 -8.29
CA LEU A 13 -9.34 -3.38 -7.13
C LEU A 13 -9.23 -1.86 -7.08
N ILE A 14 -10.36 -1.17 -7.27
CA ILE A 14 -10.45 0.30 -7.21
C ILE A 14 -11.62 0.66 -6.30
N ALA A 15 -11.35 1.45 -5.26
CA ALA A 15 -12.35 1.89 -4.28
C ALA A 15 -12.77 3.35 -4.51
N ASN A 16 -14.00 3.68 -4.11
CA ASN A 16 -14.49 5.07 -4.01
C ASN A 16 -14.81 5.41 -2.53
N PRO A 17 -13.99 6.24 -1.86
CA PRO A 17 -14.19 6.58 -0.45
C PRO A 17 -15.15 7.76 -0.21
N ALA A 18 -15.94 8.20 -1.19
CA ALA A 18 -16.81 9.37 -1.07
C ALA A 18 -17.73 9.34 0.17
N LYS A 19 -18.30 8.17 0.51
CA LYS A 19 -19.16 8.02 1.70
C LYS A 19 -18.40 8.27 3.02
N ALA A 20 -17.15 7.83 3.10
CA ALA A 20 -16.31 8.04 4.29
C ALA A 20 -15.94 9.53 4.44
N ARG A 21 -15.61 10.19 3.33
CA ARG A 21 -15.43 11.65 3.30
C ARG A 21 -16.66 12.39 3.84
N GLU A 22 -17.84 12.10 3.29
CA GLU A 22 -19.07 12.81 3.63
C GLU A 22 -19.48 12.60 5.10
N LYS A 23 -19.44 11.35 5.58
CA LYS A 23 -19.96 11.00 6.90
C LYS A 23 -18.95 11.17 8.02
N LEU A 24 -17.67 11.03 7.72
CA LEU A 24 -16.60 10.96 8.73
C LEU A 24 -15.58 12.09 8.60
N GLY A 25 -15.65 12.90 7.52
CA GLY A 25 -14.59 13.86 7.20
C GLY A 25 -13.24 13.19 6.94
N TRP A 26 -13.25 11.91 6.57
CA TRP A 26 -12.03 11.12 6.40
C TRP A 26 -11.46 11.24 4.99
N ASP A 27 -10.17 11.53 4.89
CA ASP A 27 -9.39 11.51 3.66
C ASP A 27 -8.05 10.78 3.86
N PRO A 28 -7.54 10.08 2.82
CA PRO A 28 -6.24 9.44 2.88
C PRO A 28 -5.13 10.49 3.01
N LYS A 29 -4.23 10.28 3.98
CA LYS A 29 -3.12 11.21 4.27
C LYS A 29 -1.83 10.92 3.52
N VAL A 30 -1.73 9.74 2.91
CA VAL A 30 -0.51 9.23 2.27
C VAL A 30 -0.87 8.76 0.87
N ASN A 31 -0.15 9.23 -0.14
CA ASN A 31 -0.32 8.75 -1.51
C ASN A 31 0.56 7.52 -1.79
N PHE A 32 0.31 6.87 -2.93
CA PHE A 32 1.02 5.64 -3.31
C PHE A 32 2.55 5.79 -3.34
N LYS A 33 3.05 6.90 -3.89
CA LYS A 33 4.50 7.13 -4.03
C LYS A 33 5.15 7.36 -2.67
N GLU A 34 4.50 8.11 -1.79
CA GLU A 34 4.97 8.34 -0.42
C GLU A 34 5.03 7.03 0.37
N LEU A 35 4.00 6.18 0.25
CA LEU A 35 3.97 4.88 0.90
C LEU A 35 5.11 3.98 0.42
N ALA A 36 5.30 3.84 -0.90
CA ALA A 36 6.38 3.03 -1.44
C ALA A 36 7.76 3.51 -0.97
N LEU A 37 7.98 4.83 -0.97
CA LEU A 37 9.24 5.43 -0.52
C LEU A 37 9.46 5.25 0.98
N SER A 38 8.42 5.38 1.81
CA SER A 38 8.57 5.23 3.27
C SER A 38 8.92 3.79 3.65
N MET A 39 8.31 2.81 2.99
CA MET A 39 8.61 1.39 3.18
C MET A 39 10.04 1.05 2.78
N ILE A 40 10.46 1.42 1.56
CA ILE A 40 11.82 1.11 1.07
C ILE A 40 12.90 1.80 1.90
N ARG A 41 12.68 3.05 2.32
CA ARG A 41 13.63 3.75 3.19
C ARG A 41 13.79 3.03 4.53
N HIS A 42 12.69 2.57 5.10
CA HIS A 42 12.74 1.83 6.35
C HIS A 42 13.53 0.53 6.22
N ASP A 43 13.25 -0.27 5.18
CA ASP A 43 13.98 -1.51 4.92
C ASP A 43 15.47 -1.26 4.65
N TYR A 44 15.80 -0.22 3.88
CA TYR A 44 17.18 0.19 3.64
C TYR A 44 17.91 0.56 4.94
N ASP A 45 17.25 1.32 5.81
CA ASP A 45 17.82 1.71 7.10
C ASP A 45 18.01 0.52 8.03
N ASN A 46 17.12 -0.47 8.00
CA ASN A 46 17.26 -1.73 8.75
C ASN A 46 18.45 -2.54 8.25
N LEU A 47 18.55 -2.74 6.93
CA LEU A 47 19.69 -3.42 6.31
C LEU A 47 21.01 -2.73 6.61
N LYS A 48 21.04 -1.39 6.59
CA LYS A 48 22.23 -0.61 6.95
C LYS A 48 22.62 -0.77 8.42
N LYS A 49 21.64 -0.96 9.31
CA LYS A 49 21.85 -1.21 10.76
C LYS A 49 22.17 -2.68 11.06
N GLY A 50 22.02 -3.59 10.09
CA GLY A 50 22.26 -5.02 10.27
C GLY A 50 21.16 -5.73 11.07
N ILE A 51 19.94 -5.21 11.05
CA ILE A 51 18.73 -5.80 11.65
C ILE A 51 17.71 -6.15 10.57
#